data_AF-A0A928Y1A9-F1
#
_entry.id   AF-A0A928Y1A9-F1
#
_cell.length_a   1.000
_cell.length_b   1.000
_cell.length_c   1.000
_cell.angle_alpha   90.00
_cell.angle_beta   90.00
_cell.angle_gamma   90.00
#
_symmetry.space_group_name_H-M   'P 1'
#
loop_
_entity.id
_entity.type
_entity.pdbx_description
1 polymer ?
#
loop_
_entity_poly.entity_id
_entity_poly.type
_entity_poly.pdbx_seq_one_letter_code
_entity_poly.pdbx_strand_id
1 'polypeptide(L)'
;MPVHDPSQRDRRVGDSRRLARLRWRCRRGMLENDLVLERFLDARGAAITEDEVAMLDRLLDLTDSDLWDLIAGRADPPDDALAPMVRALRAC
;
A
#
# COMPACT_ATOMS: atom_id res chain seq x y z
N MET A 1 11.80 25.84 -20.53
CA MET A 1 11.04 25.12 -19.48
C MET A 1 10.72 23.75 -20.02
N PRO A 2 11.19 22.65 -19.41
CA PRO A 2 10.74 21.32 -19.79
C PRO A 2 9.25 21.18 -19.46
N VAL A 3 8.49 20.59 -20.38
CA VAL A 3 7.06 20.35 -20.21
C VAL A 3 6.82 19.24 -19.19
N HIS A 4 6.02 19.51 -18.16
CA HIS A 4 5.39 18.43 -17.39
C HIS A 4 4.29 17.83 -18.27
N ASP A 5 4.63 16.76 -18.97
CA ASP A 5 3.69 15.94 -19.73
C ASP A 5 2.79 15.15 -18.74
N PRO A 6 1.47 15.38 -18.71
CA PRO A 6 0.57 14.72 -17.77
C PRO A 6 0.09 13.34 -18.26
N SER A 7 0.64 12.79 -19.35
CA SER A 7 0.10 11.59 -20.02
C SER A 7 0.60 10.24 -19.47
N GLN A 8 1.28 10.21 -18.32
CA GLN A 8 1.75 8.98 -17.68
C GLN A 8 1.43 8.89 -16.17
N ARG A 9 1.04 7.72 -15.64
CA ARG A 9 0.25 6.66 -16.29
C ARG A 9 -0.39 5.76 -15.22
N ASP A 10 -1.70 5.85 -15.04
CA ASP A 10 -2.44 4.97 -14.14
C ASP A 10 -2.56 3.56 -14.74
N ARG A 11 -1.47 2.80 -14.62
CA ARG A 11 -1.40 1.39 -14.97
C ARG A 11 -1.96 0.60 -13.80
N ARG A 12 -3.27 0.41 -13.80
CA ARG A 12 -3.93 -0.54 -12.90
C ARG A 12 -3.30 -1.92 -13.05
N VAL A 13 -3.15 -2.64 -11.93
CA VAL A 13 -2.58 -3.99 -11.94
C VAL A 13 -3.58 -5.00 -12.53
N GLY A 14 -3.53 -5.13 -13.85
CA GLY A 14 -4.34 -6.10 -14.61
C GLY A 14 -3.85 -7.55 -14.55
N ASP A 15 -2.67 -7.81 -13.95
CA ASP A 15 -2.15 -9.16 -13.75
C ASP A 15 -2.62 -9.75 -12.42
N SER A 16 -3.58 -10.67 -12.48
CA SER A 16 -4.08 -11.45 -11.34
C SER A 16 -2.96 -12.14 -10.55
N ARG A 17 -1.82 -12.50 -11.17
CA ARG A 17 -0.68 -13.10 -10.46
C ARG A 17 0.05 -12.08 -9.59
N ARG A 18 0.16 -10.82 -10.02
CA ARG A 18 0.78 -9.75 -9.20
C ARG A 18 -0.11 -9.41 -8.00
N LEU A 19 -1.42 -9.29 -8.22
CA LEU A 19 -2.39 -9.08 -7.13
C LEU A 19 -2.43 -10.27 -6.14
N ALA A 20 -2.32 -11.51 -6.62
CA ALA A 20 -2.23 -12.69 -5.75
C ALA A 20 -0.95 -12.70 -4.89
N ARG A 21 0.21 -12.31 -5.45
CA ARG A 21 1.47 -12.16 -4.67
C ARG A 21 1.35 -11.07 -3.61
N LEU A 22 0.70 -9.95 -3.93
CA LEU A 22 0.47 -8.84 -2.99
C LEU A 22 -0.45 -9.26 -1.84
N ARG A 23 -1.59 -9.91 -2.15
CA ARG A 23 -2.49 -10.52 -1.16
C ARG A 23 -1.77 -11.51 -0.23
N TRP A 24 -0.83 -12.29 -0.77
CA TRP A 24 -0.03 -13.20 0.04
C TRP A 24 0.96 -12.47 0.97
N ARG A 25 1.66 -11.42 0.48
CA ARG A 25 2.57 -10.58 1.30
C ARG A 25 1.86 -9.80 2.41
N CYS A 26 0.56 -9.58 2.29
CA CYS A 26 -0.24 -8.90 3.30
C CYS A 26 -0.59 -9.78 4.51
N ARG A 27 -0.30 -11.09 4.49
CA ARG A 27 -0.52 -11.98 5.63
C ARG A 27 0.62 -11.82 6.65
N ARG A 28 0.27 -11.47 7.88
CA ARG A 28 1.15 -11.01 8.95
C ARG A 28 1.08 -11.92 10.18
N GLY A 29 1.87 -11.61 11.20
CA GLY A 29 1.77 -12.21 12.53
C GLY A 29 0.83 -11.45 13.47
N MET A 30 0.52 -10.18 13.16
CA MET A 30 -0.41 -9.33 13.92
C MET A 30 -1.77 -9.21 13.22
N LEU A 31 -2.84 -9.54 13.96
CA LEU A 31 -4.22 -9.52 13.48
C LEU A 31 -4.67 -8.11 13.06
N GLU A 32 -4.22 -7.07 13.75
CA GLU A 32 -4.54 -5.68 13.45
C GLU A 32 -4.03 -5.26 12.08
N ASN A 33 -2.83 -5.72 11.70
CA ASN A 33 -2.26 -5.49 10.37
C ASN A 33 -3.02 -6.30 9.31
N ASP A 34 -3.31 -7.58 9.57
CA ASP A 34 -4.09 -8.43 8.66
C ASP A 34 -5.45 -7.78 8.34
N LEU A 35 -6.20 -7.36 9.36
CA LEU A 35 -7.54 -6.77 9.19
C LEU A 35 -7.52 -5.47 8.38
N VAL A 36 -6.53 -4.60 8.60
CA VAL A 36 -6.42 -3.34 7.84
C VAL A 36 -5.98 -3.60 6.40
N LEU A 37 -5.03 -4.50 6.18
CA LEU A 37 -4.54 -4.86 4.84
C LEU A 37 -5.59 -5.61 4.01
N GLU A 38 -6.36 -6.51 4.62
CA GLU A 38 -7.47 -7.22 3.97
C GLU A 38 -8.56 -6.24 3.54
N ARG A 39 -9.03 -5.38 4.45
CA ARG A 39 -10.06 -4.36 4.16
C ARG A 39 -9.60 -3.38 3.08
N PHE A 40 -8.33 -2.96 3.10
CA PHE A 40 -7.74 -2.14 2.04
C PHE A 40 -7.74 -2.88 0.69
N LEU A 41 -7.29 -4.13 0.63
CA LEU A 41 -7.20 -4.89 -0.61
C LEU A 41 -8.57 -5.29 -1.19
N ASP A 42 -9.60 -5.42 -0.35
CA ASP A 42 -10.96 -5.66 -0.83
C ASP A 42 -11.63 -4.37 -1.32
N ALA A 43 -11.36 -3.23 -0.70
CA ALA A 43 -11.87 -1.92 -1.16
C ALA A 43 -11.12 -1.38 -2.39
N ARG A 44 -9.80 -1.57 -2.49
CA ARG A 44 -8.92 -0.94 -3.48
C ARG A 44 -8.22 -1.91 -4.43
N GLY A 45 -8.03 -3.18 -4.05
CA GLY A 45 -7.16 -4.11 -4.78
C GLY A 45 -7.58 -4.43 -6.22
N ALA A 46 -8.85 -4.22 -6.58
CA ALA A 46 -9.31 -4.35 -7.97
C ALA A 46 -8.98 -3.13 -8.86
N ALA A 47 -8.67 -1.98 -8.26
CA ALA A 47 -8.35 -0.72 -8.93
C ALA A 47 -6.92 -0.23 -8.64
N ILE A 48 -6.14 -1.01 -7.88
CA ILE A 48 -4.82 -0.60 -7.38
C ILE A 48 -3.83 -0.35 -8.52
N THR A 49 -3.09 0.75 -8.43
CA THR A 49 -2.15 1.19 -9.47
C THR A 49 -0.77 0.52 -9.32
N GLU A 50 0.05 0.51 -10.37
CA GLU A 50 1.43 0.03 -10.31
C GLU A 50 2.24 0.70 -9.20
N ASP A 51 2.03 2.01 -9.00
CA ASP A 51 2.69 2.85 -8.00
C ASP A 51 2.18 2.58 -6.58
N GLU A 52 0.85 2.45 -6.40
CA GLU A 52 0.25 2.05 -5.11
C GLU A 52 0.78 0.68 -4.67
N VAL A 53 0.92 -0.29 -5.59
CA VAL A 53 1.54 -1.59 -5.24
C VAL A 53 3.01 -1.42 -4.85
N ALA A 54 3.77 -0.54 -5.50
CA ALA A 54 5.16 -0.30 -5.12
C ALA A 54 5.29 0.38 -3.73
N MET A 55 4.39 1.31 -3.41
CA MET A 55 4.31 1.91 -2.07
C MET A 55 3.94 0.87 -1.01
N LEU A 56 2.93 0.03 -1.28
CA LEU A 56 2.51 -1.01 -0.35
C LEU A 56 3.59 -2.08 -0.19
N ASP A 57 4.26 -2.51 -1.25
CA ASP A 57 5.37 -3.47 -1.17
C ASP A 57 6.50 -2.94 -0.26
N ARG A 58 6.85 -1.65 -0.32
CA ARG A 58 7.85 -1.04 0.59
C ARG A 58 7.38 -0.99 2.05
N LEU A 59 6.10 -0.71 2.31
CA LEU A 59 5.53 -0.81 3.66
C LEU A 59 5.50 -2.25 4.16
N LEU A 60 5.34 -3.23 3.26
CA LEU A 60 5.38 -4.65 3.57
C LEU A 60 6.81 -5.21 3.76
N ASP A 61 7.85 -4.39 3.62
CA ASP A 61 9.22 -4.76 4.04
C ASP A 61 9.53 -4.33 5.49
N LEU A 62 8.60 -3.63 6.15
CA LEU A 62 8.68 -3.28 7.57
C LEU A 62 8.30 -4.45 8.48
N THR A 63 8.71 -4.39 9.76
CA THR A 63 8.22 -5.33 10.78
C THR A 63 6.76 -5.06 11.12
N ASP A 64 6.09 -6.04 11.71
CA ASP A 64 4.67 -5.93 12.05
C ASP A 64 4.42 -4.82 13.09
N SER A 65 5.37 -4.57 14.01
CA SER A 65 5.27 -3.46 14.96
C SER A 65 5.41 -2.10 14.26
N ASP A 66 6.42 -1.93 13.40
CA ASP A 66 6.66 -0.66 12.70
C ASP A 66 5.48 -0.32 11.78
N LEU A 67 4.97 -1.32 11.05
CA LEU A 67 3.79 -1.17 10.20
C LEU A 67 2.56 -0.78 11.02
N TRP A 68 2.37 -1.39 12.20
CA TRP A 68 1.27 -1.06 13.09
C TRP A 68 1.42 0.33 13.73
N ASP A 69 2.64 0.78 14.05
CA ASP A 69 2.90 2.15 14.54
C ASP A 69 2.58 3.20 13.49
N LEU A 70 2.89 2.93 12.21
CA LEU A 70 2.47 3.76 11.09
C LEU A 70 0.94 3.74 10.91
N ILE A 71 0.29 2.58 10.92
CA ILE A 71 -1.18 2.49 10.74
C ILE A 71 -1.93 3.13 11.91
N ALA A 72 -1.48 2.95 13.15
CA ALA A 72 -2.13 3.51 14.33
C ALA A 72 -1.82 5.00 14.60
N GLY A 73 -1.02 5.66 13.75
CA GLY A 73 -0.68 7.07 13.94
C GLY A 73 0.32 7.35 15.07
N ARG A 74 1.06 6.34 15.52
CA ARG A 74 2.11 6.47 16.56
C ARG A 74 3.47 6.86 15.97
N ALA A 75 3.67 6.62 14.67
CA ALA A 75 4.84 7.02 13.90
C ALA A 75 4.46 7.73 12.59
N ASP A 76 5.38 8.55 12.09
CA ASP A 76 5.28 9.19 10.78
C ASP A 76 5.93 8.30 9.68
N PRO A 77 5.45 8.39 8.42
CA PRO A 77 6.03 7.62 7.31
C PRO A 77 7.53 7.92 7.14
N PRO A 78 8.39 6.91 6.91
CA PRO A 78 9.83 7.12 6.74
C PRO A 78 10.22 7.82 5.42
N ASP A 79 9.24 8.03 4.53
CA ASP A 79 9.39 8.61 3.19
C ASP A 79 8.06 9.28 2.82
N ASP A 80 8.09 10.55 2.39
CA ASP A 80 6.90 11.30 1.94
C ASP A 80 6.17 10.58 0.80
N ALA A 81 6.88 9.79 -0.03
CA ALA A 81 6.29 8.98 -1.08
C ALA A 81 5.36 7.86 -0.54
N LEU A 82 5.53 7.45 0.72
CA LEU A 82 4.68 6.44 1.37
C LEU A 82 3.50 7.07 2.13
N ALA A 83 3.53 8.37 2.42
CA ALA A 83 2.46 9.07 3.14
C ALA A 83 1.06 8.92 2.51
N PRO A 84 0.87 8.91 1.16
CA PRO A 84 -0.43 8.62 0.56
C PRO A 84 -0.96 7.23 0.92
N MET A 85 -0.11 6.20 0.90
CA MET A 85 -0.49 4.83 1.21
C MET A 85 -0.78 4.65 2.71
N VAL A 86 0.04 5.21 3.59
CA VAL A 86 -0.21 5.19 5.05
C VAL A 86 -1.54 5.88 5.38
N ARG A 87 -1.87 7.00 4.72
CA ARG A 87 -3.20 7.64 4.85
C ARG A 87 -4.34 6.77 4.34
N ALA A 88 -4.15 6.03 3.24
CA ALA A 88 -5.17 5.13 2.70
C ALA A 88 -5.43 3.93 3.63
N LEU A 89 -4.39 3.34 4.23
CA LEU A 89 -4.52 2.29 5.24
C LEU A 89 -5.21 2.81 6.52
N ARG A 90 -4.85 4.03 6.99
CA ARG A 90 -5.52 4.72 8.11
C ARG A 90 -7.00 5.05 7.87
N ALA A 91 -7.43 5.14 6.62
CA ALA A 91 -8.79 5.51 6.22
C ALA A 91 -9.72 4.30 5.94
N CYS A 92 -9.20 3.09 6.10
CA CYS A 92 -9.99 1.85 5.99
C CYS A 92 -10.69 1.57 7.32
#